data_AF-A0A949PAV9-F1
#
_entry.id   AF-A0A949PAV9-F1
#
_cell.length_a   1.000
_cell.length_b   1.000
_cell.length_c   1.000
_cell.angle_alpha   90.00
_cell.angle_beta   90.00
_cell.angle_gamma   90.00
#
_symmetry.space_group_name_H-M   'P 1'
#
loop_
_entity.id
_entity.type
_entity.pdbx_description
1 polymer ?
#
loop_
_entity_poly.entity_id
_entity_poly.type
_entity_poly.pdbx_seq_one_letter_code
_entity_poly.pdbx_strand_id
1 'polypeptide(L)'
;MHYNREKGGGDPLILLHGGGQGAGGWTNWKTNLKPLAAAGYDVVAPDAIGYGLSSKPEDGDFDFDSLVAAFSRFVDEMGYEKIS
;
A
#
# COMPACT_ATOMS: atom_id res chain seq x y z
N MET A 1 7.58 4.70 -2.58
CA MET A 1 6.44 3.90 -3.07
C MET A 1 5.28 4.85 -3.39
N HIS A 2 4.56 4.66 -4.50
CA HIS A 2 3.31 5.42 -4.73
C HIS A 2 2.19 4.83 -3.86
N TYR A 3 1.26 5.67 -3.39
CA TYR A 3 0.12 5.22 -2.59
C TYR A 3 -1.08 6.16 -2.71
N ASN A 4 -2.26 5.61 -2.43
CA ASN A 4 -3.49 6.38 -2.19
C ASN A 4 -3.81 6.32 -0.70
N ARG A 5 -4.37 7.40 -0.14
CA ARG A 5 -4.73 7.48 1.28
C ARG A 5 -6.03 8.22 1.49
N GLU A 6 -6.86 7.71 2.38
CA GLU A 6 -7.99 8.44 2.96
C GLU A 6 -7.77 8.50 4.47
N LYS A 7 -7.65 9.71 5.02
CA LYS A 7 -7.35 9.91 6.44
C LYS A 7 -8.59 9.68 7.29
N GLY A 8 -8.53 8.71 8.18
CA GLY A 8 -9.42 8.59 9.34
C GLY A 8 -8.74 9.05 10.62
N GLY A 9 -9.39 8.83 11.76
CA GLY A 9 -8.92 9.30 13.07
C GLY A 9 -8.27 8.22 13.97
N GLY A 10 -8.22 6.98 13.52
CA GLY A 10 -7.80 5.81 14.30
C GLY A 10 -6.64 5.06 13.66
N ASP A 11 -6.58 3.76 13.94
CA ASP A 11 -5.42 2.90 13.60
C ASP A 11 -5.14 2.86 12.09
N PRO A 12 -3.86 2.76 11.69
CA PRO A 12 -3.49 2.62 10.30
C PRO A 12 -3.87 1.24 9.74
N LEU A 13 -4.42 1.25 8.53
CA LEU A 13 -4.86 0.06 7.78
C LEU A 13 -4.22 0.06 6.40
N ILE A 14 -3.37 -0.93 6.11
CA ILE A 14 -2.67 -1.04 4.82
C ILE A 14 -3.38 -2.06 3.91
N LEU A 15 -3.86 -1.62 2.76
CA LEU A 15 -4.55 -2.47 1.79
C LEU A 15 -3.60 -2.93 0.67
N LEU A 16 -3.17 -4.19 0.73
CA LEU A 16 -2.29 -4.79 -0.29
C LEU A 16 -3.10 -5.26 -1.50
N HIS A 17 -2.71 -4.85 -2.71
CA HIS A 17 -3.34 -5.31 -3.94
C HIS A 17 -2.85 -6.72 -4.34
N GLY A 18 -3.55 -7.37 -5.28
CA GLY A 18 -3.14 -8.67 -5.85
C GLY A 18 -2.04 -8.54 -6.91
N GLY A 19 -1.45 -9.66 -7.36
CA GLY A 19 -0.32 -9.66 -8.30
C GLY A 19 -0.67 -9.62 -9.80
N GLY A 20 -1.94 -9.39 -10.17
CA GLY A 20 -2.40 -9.43 -11.57
C GLY A 20 -1.89 -8.27 -12.43
N GLN A 21 -1.95 -8.43 -13.75
CA GLN A 21 -1.60 -7.35 -14.69
C GLN A 21 -2.50 -6.12 -14.46
N GLY A 22 -1.88 -4.94 -14.33
CA GLY A 22 -2.59 -3.69 -14.05
C GLY A 22 -3.04 -3.51 -12.59
N ALA A 23 -2.63 -4.39 -11.68
CA ALA A 23 -2.91 -4.22 -10.26
C ALA A 23 -2.16 -3.03 -9.65
N GLY A 24 -2.77 -2.47 -8.62
CA GLY A 24 -2.28 -1.33 -7.85
C GLY A 24 -3.26 -1.02 -6.71
N GLY A 25 -2.84 -0.20 -5.76
CA GLY A 25 -3.65 0.21 -4.62
C GLY A 25 -4.98 0.83 -5.05
N TRP A 26 -4.96 1.79 -5.98
CA TRP A 26 -6.18 2.41 -6.48
C TRP A 26 -7.09 1.42 -7.25
N THR A 27 -6.53 0.66 -8.18
CA THR A 27 -7.32 -0.20 -9.07
C THR A 27 -8.02 -1.31 -8.29
N ASN A 28 -7.42 -1.80 -7.21
CA ASN A 28 -8.02 -2.79 -6.33
C ASN A 28 -8.96 -2.18 -5.27
N TRP A 29 -8.65 -1.02 -4.71
CA TRP A 29 -9.27 -0.59 -3.43
C TRP A 29 -10.01 0.75 -3.47
N LYS A 30 -10.13 1.43 -4.62
CA LYS A 30 -10.80 2.74 -4.73
C LYS A 30 -12.19 2.83 -4.09
N THR A 31 -12.95 1.73 -4.09
CA THR A 31 -14.30 1.67 -3.49
C THR A 31 -14.30 1.41 -1.98
N ASN A 32 -13.16 1.01 -1.41
CA ASN A 32 -13.01 0.64 0.00
C ASN A 32 -12.39 1.75 0.83
N LEU A 33 -11.54 2.60 0.23
CA LEU A 33 -10.81 3.67 0.93
C LEU A 33 -11.74 4.56 1.77
N LYS A 34 -12.76 5.17 1.15
CA LYS A 34 -13.66 6.10 1.84
C LYS A 34 -14.52 5.42 2.91
N PRO A 35 -15.19 4.27 2.66
CA PRO A 35 -15.96 3.58 3.69
C PRO A 35 -15.12 3.17 4.91
N LEU A 36 -13.90 2.68 4.70
CA LEU A 36 -13.02 2.26 5.80
C LEU A 36 -12.49 3.47 6.59
N ALA A 37 -12.18 4.59 5.92
CA ALA A 37 -11.82 5.82 6.61
C ALA A 37 -12.99 6.38 7.43
N ALA A 38 -14.21 6.33 6.89
CA ALA A 38 -15.43 6.69 7.62
C ALA A 38 -15.71 5.77 8.82
N ALA A 39 -15.24 4.52 8.77
CA ALA A 39 -15.28 3.59 9.91
C ALA A 39 -14.19 3.86 10.96
N GLY A 40 -13.31 4.84 10.73
CA GLY A 40 -12.34 5.34 11.70
C GLY A 40 -10.88 5.00 11.40
N TYR A 41 -10.57 4.25 10.35
CA TYR A 41 -9.18 3.86 10.05
C TYR A 41 -8.42 4.92 9.25
N ASP A 42 -7.11 5.02 9.46
CA ASP A 42 -6.24 5.73 8.52
C ASP A 42 -5.83 4.78 7.39
N VAL A 43 -6.52 4.86 6.25
CA VAL A 43 -6.48 3.82 5.23
C VAL A 43 -5.50 4.19 4.14
N VAL A 44 -4.54 3.31 3.86
CA VAL A 44 -3.51 3.50 2.85
C VAL A 44 -3.49 2.31 1.90
N ALA A 45 -3.53 2.58 0.60
CA ALA A 45 -3.43 1.57 -0.46
C ALA A 45 -2.17 1.87 -1.30
N PRO A 46 -1.01 1.28 -0.96
CA PRO A 46 0.22 1.42 -1.73
C PRO A 46 0.20 0.60 -3.02
N ASP A 47 1.00 1.04 -4.00
CA ASP A 47 1.38 0.21 -5.14
C ASP A 47 2.70 -0.51 -4.80
N ALA A 48 2.72 -1.84 -4.86
CA ALA A 48 3.95 -2.60 -4.72
C ALA A 48 5.00 -2.16 -5.77
N ILE A 49 6.29 -2.29 -5.43
CA ILE A 49 7.37 -2.10 -6.42
C ILE A 49 7.13 -3.07 -7.58
N GLY A 50 7.22 -2.57 -8.82
CA GLY A 50 6.82 -3.32 -10.02
C GLY A 50 5.39 -3.05 -10.50
N TYR A 51 4.53 -2.47 -9.66
CA TYR A 51 3.09 -2.29 -9.92
C TYR A 51 2.65 -0.83 -9.95
N GLY A 52 1.42 -0.60 -10.40
CA GLY A 52 0.75 0.71 -10.41
C GLY A 52 1.65 1.87 -10.88
N LEU A 53 1.77 2.90 -10.06
CA LEU A 53 2.64 4.05 -10.28
C LEU A 53 3.94 3.99 -9.46
N SER A 54 4.16 2.91 -8.70
CA SER A 54 5.44 2.65 -8.05
C SER A 54 6.55 2.34 -9.06
N SER A 55 7.81 2.56 -8.64
CA SER A 55 9.00 2.30 -9.44
C SER A 55 9.04 0.85 -9.95
N LYS A 56 9.59 0.66 -11.15
CA LYS A 56 9.72 -0.63 -11.84
C LYS A 56 11.18 -0.79 -12.29
N PRO A 57 12.10 -1.04 -11.36
CA PRO A 57 13.51 -1.20 -11.70
C PRO A 57 13.69 -2.40 -12.64
N GLU A 58 14.50 -2.24 -13.68
CA GLU A 58 14.79 -3.31 -14.65
C GLU A 58 15.65 -4.43 -14.03
N ASP A 59 16.53 -4.06 -13.09
CA ASP A 59 17.48 -4.96 -12.42
C ASP A 59 17.04 -5.33 -10.98
N GLY A 60 15.77 -5.12 -10.63
CA GLY A 60 15.29 -5.36 -9.26
C GLY A 60 15.00 -6.84 -8.98
N ASP A 61 15.37 -7.32 -7.80
CA ASP A 61 14.85 -8.57 -7.25
C ASP A 61 13.36 -8.37 -6.89
N PHE A 62 12.47 -9.03 -7.63
CA PHE A 62 11.03 -9.07 -7.35
C PHE A 62 10.63 -10.34 -6.59
N ASP A 63 11.50 -10.78 -5.68
CA ASP A 63 11.20 -11.89 -4.78
C ASP A 63 10.33 -11.42 -3.60
N PHE A 64 9.87 -12.39 -2.82
CA PHE A 64 8.99 -12.12 -1.70
C PHE A 64 9.69 -11.34 -0.59
N ASP A 65 10.98 -11.61 -0.34
CA ASP A 65 11.75 -10.94 0.70
C ASP A 65 11.96 -9.46 0.37
N SER A 66 12.25 -9.14 -0.90
CA SER A 66 12.37 -7.76 -1.39
C SER A 66 11.03 -7.03 -1.30
N LEU A 67 9.92 -7.71 -1.58
CA LEU A 67 8.58 -7.14 -1.42
C LEU A 67 8.27 -6.82 0.05
N VAL A 68 8.54 -7.76 0.96
CA VAL A 68 8.35 -7.57 2.40
C VAL A 68 9.22 -6.41 2.89
N ALA A 69 10.50 -6.38 2.51
CA ALA A 69 11.42 -5.30 2.88
C ALA A 69 10.96 -3.93 2.37
N ALA A 70 10.42 -3.86 1.14
CA ALA A 70 9.86 -2.62 0.60
C ALA A 70 8.64 -2.14 1.39
N PHE A 71 7.74 -3.05 1.80
CA PHE A 71 6.61 -2.69 2.64
C PHE A 71 7.00 -2.32 4.06
N SER A 72 7.96 -3.02 4.69
CA SER A 72 8.47 -2.65 6.01
C SER A 72 9.04 -1.22 6.01
N ARG A 73 9.90 -0.89 5.03
CA ARG A 73 10.42 0.48 4.88
C ARG A 73 9.30 1.50 4.66
N PHE A 74 8.31 1.16 3.84
CA PHE A 74 7.17 2.04 3.59
C PHE A 74 6.38 2.33 4.88
N VAL A 75 6.15 1.32 5.71
CA VAL A 75 5.46 1.47 7.00
C VAL A 75 6.28 2.35 7.97
N ASP A 76 7.59 2.12 8.03
CA ASP A 76 8.51 2.93 8.84
C ASP A 76 8.51 4.41 8.39
N GLU A 77 8.57 4.66 7.07
CA GLU A 77 8.53 6.01 6.49
C GLU A 77 7.21 6.74 6.78
N MET A 78 6.11 5.99 6.91
CA MET A 78 4.80 6.54 7.28
C MET A 78 4.67 6.85 8.78
N GLY A 79 5.65 6.41 9.59
CA GLY A 79 5.70 6.66 11.04
C GLY A 79 4.73 5.80 11.85
N TYR A 80 4.32 4.65 11.32
CA TYR A 80 3.42 3.74 12.03
C TYR A 80 4.21 2.71 12.84
N GLU A 81 3.97 2.64 14.15
CA GLU A 81 4.59 1.60 15.01
C GLU A 81 3.93 0.23 14.85
N LYS A 82 2.65 0.21 14.46
CA LYS A 82 1.84 -0.98 14.23
C LYS A 82 0.81 -0.70 13.16
N ILE A 83 0.58 -1.67 12.28
CA ILE A 83 -0.45 -1.64 11.25
C ILE A 83 -1.38 -2.85 11.37
N SER A 84 -2.62 -2.69 10.88
CA SER A 84 -3.53 -3.80 10.60
C SER A 84 -3.63 -4.07 9.10
#